data_AF-A0A2M8L1J6-F1
#
_entry.id   AF-A0A2M8L1J6-F1
#
_cell.length_a   1.000
_cell.length_b   1.000
_cell.length_c   1.000
_cell.angle_alpha   90.00
_cell.angle_beta   90.00
_cell.angle_gamma   90.00
#
_symmetry.space_group_name_H-M   'P 1'
#
loop_
_entity.id
_entity.type
_entity.pdbx_description
1 polymer ?
#
loop_
_entity_poly.entity_id
_entity_poly.type
_entity_poly.pdbx_seq_one_letter_code
_entity_poly.pdbx_strand_id
1 'polypeptide(L)'
;VVGESNVLHRVRDCWASLFTPRSIFYRVKKKYDHFKVGVAVPIQKMVQSEISGIMFTANPVSNNKNEIIIEVIWGLGEYIVQGVITPDQFIIDKSNWTIKQKNNVSQDRQLVKNQNETHEIDVPKYKQNKIKIDDTIALKIAKIGQKLHNHYGKAQDIEFAIEKGK
;
A
#
# COMPACT_ATOMS: atom_id res chain seq x y z
N VAL A 1 -17.59 1.02 -0.74
CA VAL A 1 -18.76 0.11 -0.75
C VAL A 1 -19.50 0.26 0.57
N VAL A 2 -20.79 0.59 0.53
CA VAL A 2 -21.63 0.78 1.73
C VAL A 2 -22.97 0.10 1.52
N GLY A 3 -23.48 -0.58 2.56
CA GLY A 3 -24.73 -1.34 2.53
C GLY A 3 -24.53 -2.80 2.12
N GLU A 4 -25.30 -3.70 2.75
CA GLU A 4 -25.20 -5.15 2.58
C GLU A 4 -25.31 -5.58 1.11
N SER A 5 -26.34 -5.13 0.41
CA SER A 5 -26.56 -5.48 -1.00
C SER A 5 -25.38 -5.10 -1.90
N ASN A 6 -24.76 -3.93 -1.65
CA ASN A 6 -23.61 -3.48 -2.41
C ASN A 6 -22.36 -4.29 -2.09
N VAL A 7 -22.18 -4.71 -0.83
CA VAL A 7 -21.09 -5.63 -0.44
C VAL A 7 -21.26 -6.98 -1.14
N LEU A 8 -22.46 -7.55 -1.12
CA LEU A 8 -22.74 -8.83 -1.80
C LEU A 8 -22.52 -8.74 -3.31
N HIS A 9 -22.89 -7.62 -3.94
CA HIS A 9 -22.59 -7.38 -5.36
C HIS A 9 -21.07 -7.39 -5.59
N ARG A 10 -20.30 -6.62 -4.81
CA ARG A 10 -18.84 -6.54 -4.99
C ARG A 10 -18.13 -7.86 -4.70
N VAL A 11 -18.64 -8.69 -3.78
CA VAL A 11 -18.12 -10.05 -3.58
C VAL A 11 -18.30 -10.90 -4.84
N ARG A 12 -19.45 -10.82 -5.52
CA ARG A 12 -19.68 -11.50 -6.79
C ARG A 12 -18.76 -10.99 -7.89
N ASP A 13 -18.50 -9.68 -7.95
CA ASP A 13 -17.52 -9.11 -8.89
C ASP A 13 -16.11 -9.66 -8.63
N CYS A 14 -15.71 -9.79 -7.36
CA CYS A 14 -14.42 -10.39 -7.00
C CYS A 14 -14.32 -11.86 -7.46
N TRP A 15 -15.39 -12.65 -7.33
CA TRP A 15 -15.42 -14.01 -7.86
C TRP A 15 -15.37 -14.03 -9.40
N ALA A 16 -16.11 -13.14 -10.05
CA ALA A 16 -16.10 -13.02 -11.50
C ALA A 16 -14.71 -12.62 -12.03
N SER A 17 -13.92 -11.88 -11.24
CA SER A 17 -12.57 -11.44 -11.62
C SER A 17 -11.61 -12.60 -11.93
N LEU A 18 -11.85 -13.80 -11.37
CA LEU A 18 -11.14 -15.03 -11.72
C LEU A 18 -11.29 -15.40 -13.20
N PHE A 19 -12.37 -15.01 -13.86
CA PHE A 19 -12.69 -15.42 -15.22
C PHE A 19 -12.36 -14.35 -16.26
N THR A 20 -11.58 -13.33 -15.89
CA THR A 20 -11.01 -12.37 -16.84
C THR A 20 -10.02 -13.06 -17.80
N PRO A 21 -9.87 -12.57 -19.06
CA PRO A 21 -8.95 -13.16 -20.03
C PRO A 21 -7.52 -13.34 -19.50
N ARG A 22 -7.02 -12.32 -18.77
CA ARG A 22 -5.68 -12.35 -18.16
C ARG A 22 -5.53 -13.48 -17.13
N SER A 23 -6.55 -13.66 -16.29
CA SER A 23 -6.54 -14.70 -15.25
C SER A 23 -6.66 -16.11 -15.83
N ILE A 24 -7.51 -16.30 -16.84
CA ILE A 24 -7.62 -17.57 -17.57
C ILE A 24 -6.29 -17.91 -18.24
N PHE A 25 -5.71 -16.97 -18.99
CA PHE A 25 -4.42 -17.17 -19.66
C PHE A 25 -3.32 -17.57 -18.68
N TYR A 26 -3.24 -16.89 -17.52
CA TYR A 26 -2.28 -17.24 -16.47
C TYR A 26 -2.48 -18.67 -15.95
N ARG A 27 -3.73 -19.07 -15.67
CA ARG A 27 -4.04 -20.43 -15.22
C ARG A 27 -3.67 -21.49 -16.25
N VAL A 28 -4.00 -21.27 -17.53
CA VAL A 28 -3.61 -22.18 -18.62
C VAL A 28 -2.08 -22.33 -18.67
N LYS A 29 -1.34 -21.22 -18.65
CA LYS A 29 0.13 -21.24 -18.67
C LYS A 29 0.74 -21.97 -17.46
N LYS A 30 0.13 -21.82 -16.27
CA LYS A 30 0.55 -22.48 -15.03
C LYS A 30 -0.04 -23.88 -14.85
N LYS A 31 -0.87 -24.36 -15.79
CA LYS A 31 -1.57 -25.65 -15.73
C LYS A 31 -2.45 -25.81 -14.48
N TYR A 32 -3.06 -24.71 -14.02
CA TYR A 32 -4.07 -24.76 -12.96
C TYR A 32 -5.45 -25.06 -13.54
N ASP A 33 -6.12 -26.04 -12.95
CA ASP A 33 -7.52 -26.35 -13.23
C ASP A 33 -8.40 -25.13 -12.93
N HIS A 34 -9.30 -24.81 -13.86
CA HIS A 34 -10.11 -23.59 -13.76
C HIS A 34 -11.16 -23.63 -12.64
N PHE A 35 -11.58 -24.83 -12.22
CA PHE A 35 -12.64 -25.02 -11.23
C PHE A 35 -12.13 -25.45 -9.86
N LYS A 36 -10.82 -25.73 -9.72
CA LYS A 36 -10.18 -26.03 -8.43
C LYS A 36 -9.55 -24.81 -7.76
N VAL A 37 -9.66 -23.63 -8.38
CA VAL A 37 -9.19 -22.36 -7.81
C VAL A 37 -10.36 -21.61 -7.18
N GLY A 38 -10.30 -21.40 -5.87
CA GLY A 38 -11.24 -20.56 -5.13
C GLY A 38 -10.68 -19.17 -4.83
N VAL A 39 -11.57 -18.21 -4.57
CA VAL A 39 -11.22 -16.86 -4.07
C VAL A 39 -11.94 -16.58 -2.77
N ALA A 40 -11.16 -16.34 -1.73
CA ALA A 40 -11.65 -15.73 -0.50
C ALA A 40 -11.65 -14.20 -0.67
N VAL A 41 -12.73 -13.54 -0.26
CA VAL A 41 -12.89 -12.08 -0.37
C VAL A 41 -12.84 -11.47 1.04
N PRO A 42 -11.70 -10.90 1.47
CA PRO A 42 -11.63 -10.21 2.75
C PRO A 42 -12.43 -8.91 2.70
N ILE A 43 -13.29 -8.69 3.70
CA ILE A 43 -14.07 -7.47 3.85
C ILE A 43 -13.48 -6.70 5.03
N GLN A 44 -12.84 -5.56 4.75
CA GLN A 44 -12.20 -4.72 5.75
C GLN A 44 -12.91 -3.36 5.83
N LYS A 45 -12.98 -2.81 7.04
CA LYS A 45 -13.40 -1.42 7.23
C LYS A 45 -12.38 -0.50 6.56
N MET A 46 -12.87 0.36 5.66
CA MET A 46 -12.03 1.35 4.97
C MET A 46 -11.52 2.42 5.94
N VAL A 47 -10.21 2.69 5.90
CA VAL A 47 -9.52 3.76 6.64
C VAL A 47 -9.50 5.03 5.79
N GLN A 48 -9.80 6.20 6.37
CA GLN A 48 -9.69 7.47 5.69
C GLN A 48 -8.25 8.00 5.79
N SER A 49 -7.35 7.41 5.02
CA SER A 49 -5.94 7.76 5.12
C SER A 49 -5.67 9.18 4.60
N GLU A 50 -5.01 9.97 5.43
CA GLU A 50 -4.44 11.27 5.03
C GLU A 50 -3.12 11.03 4.27
N ILE A 51 -2.40 9.99 4.67
CA ILE A 51 -1.17 9.49 4.06
C ILE A 51 -1.29 7.97 4.01
N SER A 52 -0.83 7.38 2.92
CA SER A 52 -0.73 5.93 2.76
C SER A 52 0.63 5.57 2.19
N GLY A 53 1.03 4.31 2.34
CA GLY A 53 2.34 3.90 1.92
C GLY A 53 2.54 2.41 1.83
N ILE A 54 3.70 2.05 1.29
CA ILE A 54 4.22 0.70 1.25
C ILE A 54 5.56 0.66 1.99
N MET A 55 5.86 -0.48 2.59
CA MET A 55 7.10 -0.71 3.31
C MET A 55 7.65 -2.08 3.00
N PHE A 56 8.93 -2.11 2.65
CA PHE A 56 9.69 -3.34 2.48
C PHE A 56 10.67 -3.48 3.63
N THR A 57 10.62 -4.61 4.33
CA THR A 57 11.57 -4.91 5.41
C THR A 57 12.88 -5.52 4.89
N ALA A 58 13.14 -5.43 3.59
CA ALA A 58 14.44 -5.67 2.96
C ALA A 58 14.46 -4.81 1.70
N ASN A 59 15.59 -4.19 1.36
CA ASN A 59 15.68 -3.35 0.17
C ASN A 59 15.55 -4.23 -1.10
N PRO A 60 14.48 -4.09 -1.90
CA PRO A 60 14.25 -4.94 -3.08
C PRO A 60 15.16 -4.56 -4.26
N VAL A 61 15.75 -3.35 -4.26
CA VAL A 61 16.64 -2.86 -5.33
C VAL A 61 18.07 -3.35 -5.12
N SER A 62 18.60 -3.19 -3.91
CA SER A 62 19.97 -3.62 -3.56
C SER A 62 20.06 -5.04 -3.00
N ASN A 63 18.90 -5.66 -2.71
CA ASN A 63 18.78 -6.93 -1.96
C ASN A 63 19.38 -6.86 -0.54
N ASN A 64 19.56 -5.65 0.02
CA ASN A 64 20.10 -5.46 1.36
C ASN A 64 19.03 -5.74 2.43
N LYS A 65 19.20 -6.84 3.17
CA LYS A 65 18.28 -7.27 4.25
C LYS A 65 18.39 -6.41 5.52
N ASN A 66 19.43 -5.59 5.65
CA ASN A 66 19.63 -4.68 6.77
C ASN A 66 18.98 -3.31 6.55
N GLU A 67 18.29 -3.11 5.42
CA GLU A 67 17.59 -1.88 5.10
C GLU A 67 16.08 -2.09 5.08
N ILE A 68 15.36 -1.08 5.57
CA ILE A 68 13.92 -0.94 5.42
C ILE A 68 13.68 0.22 4.45
N ILE A 69 12.84 -0.01 3.44
CA ILE A 69 12.34 1.06 2.57
C ILE A 69 10.91 1.38 2.99
N ILE A 70 10.62 2.67 3.13
CA ILE A 70 9.27 3.19 3.32
C ILE A 70 8.99 4.18 2.21
N GLU A 71 7.85 4.00 1.55
CA GLU A 71 7.36 4.89 0.51
C GLU A 71 5.97 5.39 0.88
N VAL A 72 5.72 6.70 0.71
CA VAL A 72 4.46 7.33 1.10
C VAL A 72 3.92 8.32 0.08
N ILE A 73 2.59 8.40 0.01
CA ILE A 73 1.82 9.35 -0.79
C ILE A 73 0.76 10.05 0.06
N TRP A 74 0.26 11.21 -0.38
CA TRP A 74 -0.98 11.78 0.16
C TRP A 74 -2.20 10.98 -0.30
N GLY A 75 -3.19 10.81 0.59
CA GLY A 75 -4.48 10.17 0.29
C GLY A 75 -4.47 8.65 0.45
N LEU A 76 -5.38 7.97 -0.27
CA LEU A 76 -5.59 6.53 -0.26
C LEU A 76 -4.47 5.76 -1.00
N GLY A 77 -4.16 4.55 -0.50
CA GLY A 77 -3.01 3.75 -0.94
C GLY A 77 -3.11 3.14 -2.34
N GLU A 78 -4.28 3.20 -2.97
CA GLU A 78 -4.49 2.61 -4.29
C GLU A 78 -3.51 3.15 -5.34
N TYR A 79 -3.19 4.46 -5.29
CA TYR A 79 -2.31 5.10 -6.25
C TYR A 79 -0.84 4.73 -6.11
N ILE A 80 -0.38 4.40 -4.89
CA ILE A 80 1.00 3.93 -4.70
C ILE A 80 1.11 2.46 -5.13
N VAL A 81 0.12 1.62 -4.80
CA VAL A 81 0.10 0.20 -5.20
C VAL A 81 0.02 0.05 -6.72
N GLN A 82 -0.70 0.93 -7.40
CA GLN A 82 -0.79 0.94 -8.87
C GLN A 82 0.39 1.65 -9.57
N GLY A 83 1.29 2.31 -8.81
CA GLY A 83 2.39 3.08 -9.39
C GLY A 83 1.96 4.35 -10.13
N VAL A 84 0.78 4.91 -9.79
CA VAL A 84 0.23 6.12 -10.41
C VAL A 84 0.92 7.39 -9.89
N ILE A 85 1.38 7.35 -8.64
CA ILE A 85 2.06 8.47 -7.97
C ILE A 85 3.47 8.03 -7.56
N THR A 86 4.46 8.85 -7.89
CA THR A 86 5.83 8.71 -7.38
C THR A 86 5.86 9.12 -5.90
N PRO A 87 6.23 8.23 -4.98
CA PRO A 87 6.15 8.50 -3.54
C PRO A 87 7.38 9.27 -3.01
N ASP A 88 7.25 9.82 -1.80
CA ASP A 88 8.44 10.11 -0.99
C ASP A 88 9.06 8.79 -0.56
N GLN A 89 10.38 8.75 -0.40
CA GLN A 89 11.09 7.52 -0.04
C GLN A 89 12.03 7.74 1.15
N PHE A 90 12.04 6.79 2.07
CA PHE A 90 12.96 6.70 3.21
C PHE A 90 13.67 5.35 3.19
N ILE A 91 15.00 5.36 3.35
CA ILE A 91 15.80 4.15 3.56
C ILE A 91 16.36 4.20 4.97
N ILE A 92 16.04 3.19 5.77
CA ILE A 92 16.39 3.10 7.19
C ILE A 92 17.32 1.91 7.42
N ASP A 93 18.42 2.14 8.13
CA ASP A 93 19.32 1.08 8.60
C ASP A 93 18.75 0.43 9.87
N LYS A 94 18.56 -0.88 9.84
CA LYS A 94 18.02 -1.65 10.97
C LYS A 94 18.97 -1.75 12.16
N SER A 95 20.29 -1.65 11.93
CA SER A 95 21.30 -1.86 12.98
C SER A 95 21.31 -0.75 14.01
N ASN A 96 21.06 0.49 13.58
CA ASN A 96 21.16 1.69 14.40
C ASN A 96 19.94 2.63 14.27
N TRP A 97 18.92 2.26 13.50
CA TRP A 97 17.70 3.04 13.26
C TRP A 97 17.96 4.45 12.70
N THR A 98 18.99 4.58 11.86
CA THR A 98 19.29 5.83 11.15
C THR A 98 18.62 5.89 9.80
N ILE A 99 18.15 7.08 9.39
CA ILE A 99 17.66 7.33 8.04
C ILE A 99 18.87 7.61 7.15
N LYS A 100 19.21 6.66 6.27
CA LYS A 100 20.32 6.77 5.32
C LYS A 100 20.00 7.69 4.15
N GLN A 101 18.76 7.63 3.68
CA GLN A 101 18.29 8.39 2.53
C GLN A 101 16.86 8.83 2.74
N LYS A 102 16.56 10.03 2.26
CA LYS A 102 15.26 10.70 2.36
C LYS A 102 15.02 11.50 1.10
N ASN A 103 14.06 11.09 0.28
CA ASN A 103 13.70 11.74 -0.97
C ASN A 103 12.26 12.27 -0.86
N ASN A 104 12.06 13.53 -1.24
CA ASN A 104 10.75 14.17 -1.30
C ASN A 104 10.38 14.40 -2.76
N VAL A 105 9.14 14.06 -3.14
CA VAL A 105 8.61 14.23 -4.48
C VAL A 105 7.32 15.03 -4.42
N SER A 106 7.23 16.05 -5.28
CA SER A 106 6.02 16.85 -5.39
C SER A 106 4.85 15.98 -5.83
N GLN A 107 3.71 16.12 -5.16
CA GLN A 107 2.48 15.40 -5.50
C GLN A 107 1.34 16.39 -5.66
N ASP A 108 0.75 16.44 -6.84
CA ASP A 108 -0.28 17.41 -7.22
C ASP A 108 -1.72 16.90 -7.07
N ARG A 109 -1.91 15.58 -7.05
CA ARG A 109 -3.21 14.91 -6.93
C ARG A 109 -3.19 13.76 -5.93
N GLN A 110 -4.34 13.43 -5.37
CA GLN A 110 -4.52 12.36 -4.39
C GLN A 110 -5.90 11.72 -4.54
N LEU A 111 -5.99 10.43 -4.20
CA LEU A 111 -7.28 9.75 -4.11
C LEU A 111 -7.83 9.93 -2.69
N VAL A 112 -9.09 10.35 -2.57
CA VAL A 112 -9.79 10.48 -1.29
C VAL A 112 -11.11 9.74 -1.34
N LYS A 113 -11.57 9.25 -0.19
CA LYS A 113 -12.96 8.80 -0.07
C LYS A 113 -13.85 10.02 0.13
N ASN A 114 -14.93 10.10 -0.61
CA ASN A 114 -16.04 11.00 -0.34
C ASN A 114 -17.32 10.17 -0.23
N GLN A 115 -18.00 10.25 0.90
CA GLN A 115 -19.20 9.44 1.18
C GLN A 115 -18.97 7.94 0.91
N ASN A 116 -19.54 7.43 -0.18
CA ASN A 116 -19.54 6.01 -0.56
C ASN A 116 -18.58 5.68 -1.72
N GLU A 117 -17.92 6.70 -2.28
CA GLU A 117 -17.08 6.61 -3.47
C GLU A 117 -15.67 7.16 -3.22
N THR A 118 -14.77 6.88 -4.15
CA THR A 118 -13.40 7.40 -4.16
C THR A 118 -13.24 8.35 -5.33
N HIS A 119 -12.66 9.53 -5.08
CA HIS A 119 -12.45 10.55 -6.09
C HIS A 119 -11.00 11.02 -6.07
N GLU A 120 -10.47 11.31 -7.25
CA GLU A 120 -9.24 12.07 -7.39
C GLU A 120 -9.53 13.55 -7.11
N ILE A 121 -8.70 14.16 -6.28
CA ILE A 121 -8.72 15.60 -6.02
C ILE A 121 -7.30 16.16 -6.08
N ASP A 122 -7.19 17.48 -6.26
CA ASP A 122 -5.91 18.17 -6.14
C ASP A 122 -5.41 18.14 -4.69
N VAL A 123 -4.10 17.91 -4.53
CA VAL A 123 -3.38 18.18 -3.30
C VAL A 123 -3.25 19.70 -3.16
N PRO A 124 -3.63 20.30 -2.02
CA PRO A 124 -3.49 21.75 -1.83
C PRO A 124 -2.06 22.22 -2.09
N LYS A 125 -1.90 23.35 -2.79
CA LYS A 125 -0.58 23.87 -3.24
C LYS A 125 0.47 23.94 -2.13
N TYR A 126 0.06 24.29 -0.91
CA TYR A 126 0.95 24.36 0.26
C TYR A 126 1.44 22.99 0.77
N LYS A 127 0.83 21.88 0.35
CA LYS A 127 1.23 20.49 0.67
C LYS A 127 2.02 19.82 -0.44
N GLN A 128 1.87 20.26 -1.70
CA GLN A 128 2.41 19.52 -2.86
C GLN A 128 3.91 19.22 -2.73
N ASN A 129 4.70 20.21 -2.32
CA ASN A 129 6.16 20.09 -2.15
C ASN A 129 6.59 19.71 -0.72
N LYS A 130 5.64 19.44 0.20
CA LYS A 130 5.98 19.05 1.57
C LYS A 130 6.24 17.56 1.63
N ILE A 131 7.23 17.21 2.45
CA ILE A 131 7.42 15.82 2.83
C ILE A 131 6.21 15.31 3.59
N LYS A 132 5.79 14.09 3.26
CA LYS A 132 4.52 13.53 3.69
C LYS A 132 4.53 13.05 5.14
N ILE A 133 5.66 12.53 5.60
CA ILE A 133 5.89 12.14 7.00
C ILE A 133 7.20 12.71 7.51
N ASP A 134 7.30 12.89 8.83
CA ASP A 134 8.56 13.22 9.49
C ASP A 134 9.36 11.96 9.86
N ASP A 135 10.60 12.18 10.33
CA ASP A 135 11.53 11.11 10.68
C ASP A 135 11.02 10.28 11.86
N THR A 136 10.27 10.88 12.78
CA THR A 136 9.70 10.20 13.95
C THR A 136 8.66 9.17 13.50
N ILE A 137 7.77 9.56 12.59
CA ILE A 137 6.76 8.68 11.99
C ILE A 137 7.42 7.60 11.15
N ALA A 138 8.41 7.95 10.32
CA ALA A 138 9.14 6.98 9.49
C ALA A 138 9.80 5.89 10.35
N LEU A 139 10.49 6.27 11.43
CA LEU A 139 11.12 5.32 12.36
C LEU A 139 10.08 4.49 13.14
N LYS A 140 8.93 5.07 13.48
CA LYS A 140 7.83 4.34 14.13
C LYS A 140 7.29 3.24 13.21
N ILE A 141 7.02 3.56 11.95
CA ILE A 141 6.54 2.61 10.94
C ILE A 141 7.59 1.51 10.71
N ALA A 142 8.87 1.88 10.57
CA ALA A 142 9.96 0.93 10.40
C ALA A 142 10.05 -0.08 11.55
N LYS A 143 9.89 0.39 12.80
CA LYS A 143 9.88 -0.48 13.98
C LYS A 143 8.67 -1.42 14.00
N ILE A 144 7.50 -0.99 13.52
CA ILE A 144 6.34 -1.87 13.35
C ILE A 144 6.63 -2.93 12.28
N GLY A 145 7.21 -2.53 11.14
CA GLY A 145 7.63 -3.46 10.08
C GLY A 145 8.63 -4.50 10.59
N GLN A 146 9.60 -4.09 11.39
CA GLN A 146 10.57 -5.03 11.97
C GLN A 146 9.92 -6.02 12.95
N LYS A 147 8.91 -5.61 13.71
CA LYS A 147 8.13 -6.54 14.55
C LYS A 147 7.43 -7.60 13.69
N LEU A 148 6.82 -7.19 12.57
CA LEU A 148 6.19 -8.12 11.62
C LEU A 148 7.24 -9.05 10.97
N HIS A 149 8.38 -8.51 10.56
CA HIS A 149 9.50 -9.30 10.04
C HIS A 149 9.93 -10.38 11.03
N ASN A 150 10.14 -10.02 12.29
CA ASN A 150 10.54 -10.96 13.33
C ASN A 150 9.46 -12.01 13.59
N HIS A 151 8.18 -11.61 13.59
CA HIS A 151 7.06 -12.52 13.79
C HIS A 151 6.96 -13.58 12.69
N TYR A 152 7.10 -13.18 11.42
CA TYR A 152 7.00 -14.09 10.27
C TYR A 152 8.32 -14.75 9.87
N GLY A 153 9.46 -14.33 10.45
CA GLY A 153 10.80 -14.87 10.18
C GLY A 153 11.33 -14.62 8.77
N LYS A 154 10.72 -13.70 8.00
CA LYS A 154 11.08 -13.43 6.59
C LYS A 154 10.81 -11.97 6.21
N ALA A 155 11.42 -11.53 5.11
CA ALA A 155 11.13 -10.22 4.53
C ALA A 155 9.63 -10.09 4.20
N GLN A 156 9.08 -8.94 4.57
CA GLN A 156 7.69 -8.53 4.41
C GLN A 156 7.59 -7.35 3.45
N ASP A 157 6.52 -7.37 2.67
CA ASP A 157 5.96 -6.27 1.88
C ASP A 157 4.65 -5.87 2.56
N ILE A 158 4.54 -4.61 2.98
CA ILE A 158 3.51 -4.14 3.92
C ILE A 158 2.89 -2.85 3.38
N GLU A 159 1.60 -2.90 3.10
CA GLU A 159 0.78 -1.70 2.89
C GLU A 159 0.34 -1.13 4.25
N PHE A 160 0.34 0.20 4.38
CA PHE A 160 -0.13 0.88 5.57
C PHE A 160 -0.84 2.20 5.25
N ALA A 161 -1.59 2.69 6.24
CA ALA A 161 -2.34 3.93 6.20
C ALA A 161 -2.10 4.71 7.49
N ILE A 162 -2.12 6.04 7.39
CA ILE A 162 -2.07 6.96 8.53
C ILE A 162 -3.35 7.79 8.51
N GLU A 163 -4.12 7.71 9.58
CA GLU A 163 -5.34 8.50 9.79
C GLU A 163 -5.20 9.25 11.11
N LYS A 164 -5.22 10.59 11.07
CA LYS A 164 -5.11 11.45 12.27
C LYS A 164 -3.84 11.16 13.08
N GLY A 165 -2.72 10.93 12.38
CA GLY A 165 -1.41 10.64 12.96
C GLY A 165 -1.26 9.26 13.62
N LYS A 166 -2.20 8.33 13.40
CA LYS A 166 -2.16 6.96 13.92
C LYS A 166 -1.90 5.94 12.84
#